data_AF-A0A6J7FKI2-F1
#
_entry.id   AF-A0A6J7FKI2-F1
#
_cell.length_a   1.000
_cell.length_b   1.000
_cell.length_c   1.000
_cell.angle_alpha   90.00
_cell.angle_beta   90.00
_cell.angle_gamma   90.00
#
_symmetry.space_group_name_H-M   'P 1'
#
loop_
_entity.id
_entity.type
_entity.pdbx_description
1 polymer ?
#
loop_
_entity_poly.entity_id
_entity_poly.type
_entity_poly.pdbx_seq_one_letter_code
_entity_poly.pdbx_strand_id
1 'polypeptide(L)'
;MSSESTESKNPSRISGPLSRASRFFYTKSNVVAALLATSVFAGYLVFFLTRQGKTFEVANSSVKSLGTSLGFGQTEILAFLTERSDQMIIAYINFNQGWDSLFSLIYGVMYVIWVSIVFKPYSQKIALLNLLPFGQVFFDWLENVALATLSKQYLADGTISSSTALLASTSSTIKWIFSLLVYGVILVGIVMRIVGALKRRSQR
;
A
#
# COMPACT_ATOMS: atom_id res chain seq x y z
N MET A 1 -37.52 47.30 1.17
CA MET A 1 -36.98 46.12 1.86
C MET A 1 -36.61 45.10 0.79
N SER A 2 -35.34 45.09 0.37
CA SER A 2 -34.83 44.14 -0.62
C SER A 2 -34.40 42.88 0.11
N SER A 3 -35.01 41.73 -0.22
CA SER A 3 -34.64 40.43 0.31
C SER A 3 -33.35 39.97 -0.35
N GLU A 4 -32.24 40.04 0.38
CA GLU A 4 -31.00 39.36 0.02
C GLU A 4 -31.25 37.85 0.02
N SER A 5 -31.19 37.25 -1.17
CA SER A 5 -31.11 35.80 -1.34
C SER A 5 -29.81 35.30 -0.74
N THR A 6 -29.91 34.49 0.31
CA THR A 6 -28.82 33.73 0.89
C THR A 6 -28.27 32.74 -0.15
N GLU A 7 -27.19 33.14 -0.80
CA GLU A 7 -26.40 32.28 -1.67
C GLU A 7 -25.77 31.19 -0.80
N SER A 8 -26.37 30.01 -0.83
CA SER A 8 -25.84 28.80 -0.21
C SER A 8 -24.46 28.51 -0.82
N LYS A 9 -23.40 28.81 -0.06
CA LYS A 9 -22.03 28.41 -0.39
C LYS A 9 -21.97 26.89 -0.53
N ASN A 10 -22.06 26.44 -1.77
CA ASN A 10 -21.87 25.06 -2.18
C ASN A 10 -20.51 24.58 -1.63
N PRO A 11 -20.44 23.51 -0.82
CA PRO A 11 -19.19 23.08 -0.22
C PRO A 11 -18.23 22.68 -1.34
N SER A 12 -17.09 23.36 -1.37
CA SER A 12 -15.96 23.24 -2.29
C SER A 12 -15.94 21.93 -3.08
N ARG A 13 -16.33 21.99 -4.36
CA ARG A 13 -16.00 20.94 -5.33
C ARG A 13 -14.48 20.84 -5.40
N ILE A 14 -13.89 19.87 -4.72
CA ILE A 14 -12.45 19.57 -4.82
C ILE A 14 -12.14 19.28 -6.29
N SER A 15 -11.55 20.25 -6.98
CA SER A 15 -11.14 20.14 -8.39
C SER A 15 -9.63 19.96 -8.46
N GLY A 16 -9.17 18.85 -9.05
CA GLY A 16 -7.75 18.59 -9.24
C GLY A 16 -7.45 17.17 -9.75
N PRO A 17 -6.17 16.84 -9.99
CA PRO A 17 -5.77 15.53 -10.48
C PRO A 17 -6.24 14.38 -9.56
N LEU A 18 -6.11 14.54 -8.25
CA LEU A 18 -6.55 13.56 -7.25
C LEU A 18 -8.07 13.34 -7.29
N SER A 19 -8.87 14.39 -7.45
CA SER A 19 -10.32 14.22 -7.52
C SER A 19 -10.77 13.58 -8.83
N ARG A 20 -10.04 13.79 -9.94
CA ARG A 20 -10.25 13.07 -11.20
C ARG A 20 -9.91 11.59 -11.06
N ALA A 21 -8.74 11.28 -10.48
CA ALA A 21 -8.31 9.90 -10.24
C ALA A 21 -9.30 9.14 -9.34
N SER A 22 -9.68 9.74 -8.22
CA SER A 22 -10.69 9.16 -7.34
C SER A 22 -12.02 8.91 -8.07
N ARG A 23 -12.52 9.92 -8.80
CA ARG A 23 -13.78 9.79 -9.54
C ARG A 23 -13.71 8.68 -10.58
N PHE A 24 -12.57 8.52 -11.25
CA PHE A 24 -12.33 7.41 -12.17
C PHE A 24 -12.53 6.06 -11.47
N PHE A 25 -11.85 5.84 -10.34
CA PHE A 25 -11.96 4.59 -9.60
C PHE A 25 -13.36 4.35 -9.04
N TYR A 26 -13.99 5.37 -8.44
CA TYR A 26 -15.39 5.26 -8.02
C TYR A 26 -16.32 4.93 -9.19
N THR A 27 -16.09 5.50 -10.38
CA THR A 27 -16.98 5.25 -11.53
C THR A 27 -16.78 3.84 -12.08
N LYS A 28 -15.53 3.44 -12.34
CA LYS A 28 -15.19 2.24 -13.10
C LYS A 28 -15.12 0.96 -12.25
N SER A 29 -14.86 1.07 -10.95
CA SER A 29 -14.74 -0.11 -10.08
C SER A 29 -16.06 -0.87 -9.95
N ASN A 30 -15.98 -2.19 -10.11
CA ASN A 30 -17.08 -3.13 -9.96
C ASN A 30 -16.50 -4.49 -9.51
N VAL A 31 -17.37 -5.44 -9.13
CA VAL A 31 -16.94 -6.73 -8.56
C VAL A 31 -16.05 -7.51 -9.53
N VAL A 32 -16.33 -7.49 -10.84
CA VAL A 32 -15.47 -8.17 -11.84
C VAL A 32 -14.07 -7.56 -11.85
N ALA A 33 -13.96 -6.23 -11.86
CA ALA A 33 -12.67 -5.55 -11.78
C ALA A 33 -11.92 -5.87 -10.49
N ALA A 34 -12.61 -5.97 -9.34
CA ALA A 34 -12.02 -6.36 -8.08
C ALA A 34 -11.49 -7.80 -8.10
N LEU A 35 -12.29 -8.75 -8.60
CA LEU A 35 -11.87 -10.15 -8.70
C LEU A 35 -10.65 -10.30 -9.63
N LEU A 36 -10.67 -9.64 -10.80
CA LEU A 36 -9.52 -9.63 -11.72
C LEU A 36 -8.27 -9.04 -11.06
N ALA A 37 -8.39 -7.89 -10.38
CA ALA A 37 -7.26 -7.28 -9.69
C ALA A 37 -6.73 -8.17 -8.56
N THR A 38 -7.61 -8.85 -7.81
CA THR A 38 -7.22 -9.81 -6.78
C THR A 38 -6.55 -11.05 -7.36
N SER A 39 -7.00 -11.54 -8.54
CA SER A 39 -6.31 -12.63 -9.24
C SER A 39 -4.92 -12.22 -9.71
N VAL A 40 -4.74 -11.00 -10.24
CA VAL A 40 -3.43 -10.46 -10.62
C VAL A 40 -2.52 -10.34 -9.41
N PHE A 41 -3.03 -9.80 -8.29
CA PHE A 41 -2.30 -9.73 -7.03
C PHE A 41 -1.84 -11.11 -6.55
N ALA A 42 -2.75 -12.09 -6.48
CA ALA A 42 -2.44 -13.44 -6.01
C ALA A 42 -1.45 -14.14 -6.94
N GLY A 43 -1.63 -14.02 -8.25
CA GLY A 43 -0.72 -14.56 -9.25
C GLY A 43 0.67 -13.94 -9.13
N TYR A 44 0.77 -12.62 -8.99
CA TYR A 44 2.05 -11.95 -8.84
C TYR A 44 2.78 -12.39 -7.58
N LEU A 45 2.06 -12.44 -6.45
CA LEU A 45 2.59 -12.90 -5.17
C LEU A 45 3.19 -14.31 -5.29
N VAL A 46 2.41 -15.27 -5.79
CA VAL A 46 2.81 -16.68 -5.85
C VAL A 46 3.90 -16.94 -6.89
N PHE A 47 3.74 -16.43 -8.11
CA PHE A 47 4.63 -16.79 -9.21
C PHE A 47 5.91 -15.96 -9.29
N PHE A 48 5.88 -14.72 -8.79
CA PHE A 48 7.01 -13.80 -8.89
C PHE A 48 7.58 -13.47 -7.51
N LEU A 49 6.80 -12.83 -6.63
CA LEU A 49 7.33 -12.30 -5.38
C LEU A 49 7.92 -13.39 -4.48
N THR A 50 7.19 -14.49 -4.26
CA THR A 50 7.68 -15.62 -3.46
C THR A 50 8.91 -16.28 -4.08
N ARG A 51 8.95 -16.42 -5.41
CA ARG A 51 10.11 -17.02 -6.10
C ARG A 51 11.36 -16.16 -5.97
N GLN A 52 11.22 -14.85 -6.18
CA GLN A 52 12.33 -13.91 -6.09
C GLN A 52 12.77 -13.72 -4.63
N GLY A 53 11.85 -13.76 -3.67
CA GLY A 53 12.14 -13.75 -2.23
C GLY A 53 13.13 -14.85 -1.80
N LYS A 54 13.00 -16.05 -2.38
CA LYS A 54 13.89 -17.19 -2.07
C LYS A 54 15.34 -16.98 -2.48
N THR A 55 15.62 -16.05 -3.40
CA THR A 55 16.99 -15.83 -3.90
C THR A 55 17.90 -15.16 -2.87
N PHE A 56 17.34 -14.57 -1.82
CA PHE A 56 18.07 -13.96 -0.71
C PHE A 56 17.62 -14.52 0.66
N GLU A 57 16.91 -15.65 0.67
CA GLU A 57 16.51 -16.32 1.91
C GLU A 57 17.68 -17.12 2.48
N VAL A 58 18.01 -16.88 3.75
CA VAL A 58 19.01 -17.66 4.50
C VAL A 58 18.25 -18.72 5.31
N ALA A 59 18.67 -19.98 5.20
CA ALA A 59 18.06 -21.06 5.95
C ALA A 59 18.16 -20.79 7.46
N ASN A 60 17.05 -20.97 8.18
CA ASN A 60 16.93 -20.75 9.63
C ASN A 60 17.18 -19.30 10.11
N SER A 61 17.22 -18.31 9.23
CA SER A 61 17.30 -16.90 9.63
C SER A 61 15.99 -16.46 10.31
N SER A 62 16.13 -15.68 11.39
CA SER A 62 15.01 -15.10 12.13
C SER A 62 14.32 -13.98 11.33
N VAL A 63 15.02 -13.34 10.40
CA VAL A 63 14.49 -12.25 9.55
C VAL A 63 14.57 -12.66 8.08
N LYS A 64 13.42 -13.07 7.55
CA LYS A 64 13.31 -13.47 6.14
C LYS A 64 13.34 -12.27 5.18
N SER A 65 12.72 -11.16 5.55
CA SER A 65 12.72 -9.91 4.81
C SER A 65 12.45 -8.74 5.75
N LEU A 66 13.29 -7.68 5.69
CA LEU A 66 13.04 -6.46 6.46
C LEU A 66 11.74 -5.77 6.03
N GLY A 67 11.37 -5.89 4.74
CA GLY A 67 10.14 -5.33 4.17
C GLY A 67 8.84 -5.84 4.82
N THR A 68 8.92 -6.97 5.53
CA THR A 68 7.78 -7.61 6.20
C THR A 68 7.63 -7.24 7.68
N SER A 69 8.56 -6.46 8.23
CA SER A 69 8.61 -6.13 9.65
C SER A 69 7.89 -4.82 9.96
N LEU A 70 7.37 -4.68 11.19
CA LEU A 70 6.79 -3.42 11.68
C LEU A 70 7.91 -2.47 12.15
N GLY A 71 8.73 -2.01 11.19
CA GLY A 71 9.95 -1.27 11.48
C GLY A 71 11.09 -2.18 11.98
N PHE A 72 12.28 -1.59 12.06
CA PHE A 72 13.54 -2.24 12.42
C PHE A 72 14.60 -1.20 12.79
N GLY A 73 15.62 -1.59 13.56
CA GLY A 73 16.77 -0.74 13.87
C GLY A 73 17.97 -1.01 12.96
N GLN A 74 19.05 -0.28 13.18
CA GLN A 74 20.30 -0.46 12.44
C GLN A 74 20.92 -1.84 12.68
N THR A 75 20.86 -2.31 13.93
CA THR A 75 21.39 -3.61 14.33
C THR A 75 20.71 -4.74 13.58
N GLU A 76 19.39 -4.68 13.42
CA GLU A 76 18.63 -5.68 12.65
C GLU A 76 18.93 -5.63 11.16
N ILE A 77 19.12 -4.42 10.60
CA ILE A 77 19.54 -4.27 9.19
C ILE A 77 20.92 -4.89 8.98
N LEU A 78 21.87 -4.58 9.85
CA LEU A 78 23.23 -5.14 9.77
C LEU A 78 23.20 -6.66 9.93
N ALA A 79 22.50 -7.19 10.94
CA ALA A 79 22.35 -8.63 11.13
C ALA A 79 21.78 -9.31 9.88
N PHE A 80 20.73 -8.72 9.28
CA PHE A 80 20.15 -9.22 8.04
C PHE A 80 21.17 -9.24 6.89
N LEU A 81 21.95 -8.18 6.71
CA LEU A 81 22.94 -8.10 5.62
C LEU A 81 24.14 -9.02 5.87
N THR A 82 24.65 -9.11 7.09
CA THR A 82 25.82 -9.94 7.45
C THR A 82 25.57 -11.43 7.30
N GLU A 83 24.33 -11.90 7.43
CA GLU A 83 23.96 -13.31 7.22
C GLU A 83 23.93 -13.71 5.75
N ARG A 84 24.03 -12.74 4.82
CA ARG A 84 23.82 -12.93 3.39
C ARG A 84 25.13 -12.73 2.63
N SER A 85 25.35 -13.56 1.61
CA SER A 85 26.44 -13.33 0.66
C SER A 85 26.17 -12.11 -0.21
N ASP A 86 27.21 -11.53 -0.81
CA ASP A 86 27.08 -10.40 -1.72
C ASP A 86 26.07 -10.66 -2.85
N GLN A 87 26.05 -11.88 -3.39
CA GLN A 87 25.07 -12.27 -4.42
C GLN A 87 23.63 -12.22 -3.91
N MET A 88 23.39 -12.64 -2.67
CA MET A 88 22.08 -12.57 -2.05
C MET A 88 21.68 -11.12 -1.75
N ILE A 89 22.63 -10.27 -1.35
CA ILE A 89 22.37 -8.83 -1.14
C ILE A 89 22.05 -8.14 -2.48
N ILE A 90 22.76 -8.47 -3.56
CA ILE A 90 22.44 -8.00 -4.91
C ILE A 90 21.03 -8.46 -5.33
N ALA A 91 20.67 -9.71 -5.05
CA ALA A 91 19.33 -10.22 -5.31
C ALA A 91 18.25 -9.46 -4.51
N TYR A 92 18.54 -9.12 -3.25
CA TYR A 92 17.67 -8.31 -2.40
C TYR A 92 17.51 -6.87 -2.91
N ILE A 93 18.58 -6.24 -3.41
CA ILE A 93 18.51 -4.93 -4.09
C ILE A 93 17.56 -5.01 -5.29
N ASN A 94 17.74 -6.00 -6.16
CA ASN A 94 16.90 -6.19 -7.35
C ASN A 94 15.44 -6.49 -6.97
N PHE A 95 15.24 -7.24 -5.88
CA PHE A 95 13.93 -7.50 -5.31
C PHE A 95 13.21 -6.21 -4.91
N ASN A 96 13.84 -5.36 -4.08
CA ASN A 96 13.22 -4.13 -3.61
C ASN A 96 12.95 -3.15 -4.76
N GLN A 97 13.91 -2.95 -5.67
CA GLN A 97 13.79 -1.97 -6.75
C GLN A 97 12.82 -2.38 -7.87
N GLY A 98 12.67 -3.68 -8.12
CA GLY A 98 11.82 -4.19 -9.19
C GLY A 98 10.59 -4.91 -8.67
N TRP A 99 10.81 -6.06 -8.03
CA TRP A 99 9.75 -7.03 -7.74
C TRP A 99 8.77 -6.53 -6.68
N ASP A 100 9.27 -5.99 -5.56
CA ASP A 100 8.44 -5.51 -4.46
C ASP A 100 7.80 -4.15 -4.80
N SER A 101 8.54 -3.27 -5.47
CA SER A 101 8.01 -1.97 -5.94
C SER A 101 6.86 -2.13 -6.94
N LEU A 102 6.91 -3.13 -7.83
CA LEU A 102 5.77 -3.44 -8.70
C LEU A 102 4.63 -4.12 -7.93
N PHE A 103 4.95 -4.99 -6.97
CA PHE A 103 3.95 -5.62 -6.12
C PHE A 103 3.13 -4.60 -5.34
N SER A 104 3.77 -3.53 -4.84
CA SER A 104 3.06 -2.49 -4.12
C SER A 104 2.09 -1.69 -4.96
N LEU A 105 2.46 -1.40 -6.20
CA LEU A 105 1.51 -0.83 -7.14
C LEU A 105 0.31 -1.77 -7.41
N ILE A 106 0.56 -3.08 -7.58
CA ILE A 106 -0.49 -4.08 -7.84
C ILE A 106 -1.46 -4.16 -6.66
N TYR A 107 -0.97 -4.32 -5.42
CA TYR A 107 -1.87 -4.37 -4.27
C TYR A 107 -2.58 -3.02 -4.05
N GLY A 108 -1.90 -1.90 -4.32
CA GLY A 108 -2.48 -0.55 -4.17
C GLY A 108 -3.68 -0.37 -5.09
N VAL A 109 -3.54 -0.71 -6.37
CA VAL A 109 -4.65 -0.67 -7.34
C VAL A 109 -5.78 -1.60 -6.92
N MET A 110 -5.46 -2.84 -6.49
CA MET A 110 -6.47 -3.79 -6.00
C MET A 110 -7.27 -3.20 -4.83
N TYR A 111 -6.61 -2.63 -3.82
CA TYR A 111 -7.31 -2.04 -2.67
C TYR A 111 -8.11 -0.81 -3.05
N VAL A 112 -7.60 0.07 -3.92
CA VAL A 112 -8.35 1.25 -4.40
C VAL A 112 -9.66 0.83 -5.06
N ILE A 113 -9.65 -0.27 -5.84
CA ILE A 113 -10.85 -0.83 -6.46
C ILE A 113 -11.82 -1.35 -5.38
N TRP A 114 -11.34 -2.11 -4.40
CA TRP A 114 -12.17 -2.62 -3.30
C TRP A 114 -12.82 -1.49 -2.49
N VAL A 115 -12.03 -0.50 -2.05
CA VAL A 115 -12.54 0.67 -1.31
C VAL A 115 -13.57 1.43 -2.16
N SER A 116 -13.30 1.60 -3.46
CA SER A 116 -14.23 2.25 -4.39
C SER A 116 -15.57 1.53 -4.49
N ILE A 117 -15.60 0.19 -4.50
CA ILE A 117 -16.84 -0.60 -4.57
C ILE A 117 -17.68 -0.42 -3.32
N VAL A 118 -17.07 -0.59 -2.15
CA VAL A 118 -17.82 -0.58 -0.88
C VAL A 118 -18.33 0.82 -0.53
N PHE A 119 -17.60 1.87 -0.91
CA PHE A 119 -18.00 3.26 -0.67
C PHE A 119 -18.61 3.99 -1.87
N LYS A 120 -18.85 3.32 -3.00
CA LYS A 120 -19.51 3.90 -4.19
C LYS A 120 -20.78 4.72 -3.86
N PRO A 121 -21.71 4.30 -2.98
CA PRO A 121 -22.88 5.11 -2.63
C PRO A 121 -22.58 6.42 -1.90
N TYR A 122 -21.38 6.52 -1.30
CA TYR A 122 -20.94 7.65 -0.48
C TYR A 122 -19.87 8.48 -1.19
N SER A 123 -19.60 8.24 -2.48
CA SER A 123 -18.48 8.81 -3.23
C SER A 123 -18.48 10.35 -3.26
N GLN A 124 -19.62 11.00 -3.06
CA GLN A 124 -19.72 12.47 -2.99
C GLN A 124 -19.29 13.03 -1.63
N LYS A 125 -19.47 12.27 -0.54
CA LYS A 125 -19.15 12.69 0.83
C LYS A 125 -17.69 12.41 1.20
N ILE A 126 -17.18 11.27 0.75
CA ILE A 126 -15.82 10.78 1.05
C ILE A 126 -15.01 10.65 -0.25
N ALA A 127 -14.93 11.78 -0.95
CA ALA A 127 -14.49 11.83 -2.34
C ALA A 127 -13.04 11.41 -2.57
N LEU A 128 -12.17 11.30 -1.56
CA LEU A 128 -10.77 10.86 -1.74
C LEU A 128 -10.42 9.58 -0.96
N LEU A 129 -11.37 9.00 -0.21
CA LEU A 129 -11.11 7.85 0.65
C LEU A 129 -10.58 6.64 -0.13
N ASN A 130 -11.07 6.43 -1.35
CA ASN A 130 -10.62 5.34 -2.19
C ASN A 130 -9.15 5.44 -2.63
N LEU A 131 -8.52 6.61 -2.54
CA LEU A 131 -7.09 6.78 -2.85
C LEU A 131 -6.16 6.52 -1.65
N LEU A 132 -6.72 6.27 -0.46
CA LEU A 132 -5.95 5.93 0.74
C LEU A 132 -4.87 4.86 0.50
N PRO A 133 -5.13 3.76 -0.26
CA PRO A 133 -4.12 2.74 -0.47
C PRO A 133 -2.87 3.22 -1.23
N PHE A 134 -2.96 4.30 -2.02
CA PHE A 134 -1.76 4.84 -2.66
C PHE A 134 -0.80 5.52 -1.68
N GLY A 135 -1.27 5.92 -0.51
CA GLY A 135 -0.39 6.32 0.59
C GLY A 135 0.49 5.15 1.05
N GLN A 136 -0.08 3.95 1.16
CA GLN A 136 0.67 2.73 1.47
C GLN A 136 1.76 2.47 0.43
N VAL A 137 1.40 2.52 -0.86
CA VAL A 137 2.35 2.30 -1.98
C VAL A 137 3.50 3.29 -1.93
N PHE A 138 3.22 4.56 -1.64
CA PHE A 138 4.26 5.58 -1.55
C PHE A 138 5.30 5.26 -0.45
N PHE A 139 4.85 4.86 0.74
CA PHE A 139 5.76 4.51 1.82
C PHE A 139 6.49 3.18 1.60
N ASP A 140 5.86 2.23 0.91
CA ASP A 140 6.50 1.00 0.43
C ASP A 140 7.65 1.30 -0.54
N TRP A 141 7.45 2.21 -1.49
CA TRP A 141 8.53 2.65 -2.38
C TRP A 141 9.66 3.37 -1.63
N LEU A 142 9.34 4.25 -0.67
CA LEU A 142 10.37 4.91 0.14
C LEU A 142 11.22 3.91 0.92
N GLU A 143 10.57 2.93 1.54
CA GLU A 143 11.25 1.82 2.20
C GLU A 143 12.13 1.03 1.23
N ASN A 144 11.59 0.59 0.08
CA ASN A 144 12.31 -0.21 -0.89
C ASN A 144 13.55 0.50 -1.43
N VAL A 145 13.43 1.79 -1.74
CA VAL A 145 14.56 2.64 -2.17
C VAL A 145 15.59 2.77 -1.06
N ALA A 146 15.17 3.01 0.18
CA ALA A 146 16.08 3.13 1.31
C ALA A 146 16.81 1.81 1.60
N LEU A 147 16.12 0.67 1.62
CA LEU A 147 16.70 -0.66 1.82
C LEU A 147 17.68 -1.03 0.71
N ALA A 148 17.35 -0.73 -0.55
CA ALA A 148 18.26 -0.92 -1.67
C ALA A 148 19.51 -0.02 -1.54
N THR A 149 19.36 1.20 -1.05
CA THR A 149 20.48 2.14 -0.84
C THR A 149 21.41 1.66 0.26
N LEU A 150 20.86 1.23 1.40
CA LEU A 150 21.63 0.65 2.51
C LEU A 150 22.38 -0.61 2.09
N SER A 151 21.74 -1.47 1.32
CA SER A 151 22.35 -2.69 0.81
C SER A 151 23.53 -2.39 -0.14
N LYS A 152 23.39 -1.37 -1.00
CA LYS A 152 24.48 -0.92 -1.89
C LYS A 152 25.64 -0.31 -1.10
N GLN A 153 25.35 0.48 -0.07
CA GLN A 153 26.37 1.04 0.81
C GLN A 153 27.13 -0.07 1.54
N TYR A 154 26.41 -1.03 2.11
CA TYR A 154 27.01 -2.17 2.81
C TYR A 154 27.93 -2.99 1.90
N LEU A 155 27.55 -3.23 0.63
CA LEU A 155 28.42 -3.89 -0.33
C LEU A 155 29.69 -3.10 -0.68
N ALA A 156 29.66 -1.76 -0.56
CA ALA A 156 30.78 -0.92 -0.92
C ALA A 156 31.84 -0.82 0.19
N ASP A 157 31.41 -0.70 1.45
CA ASP A 157 32.33 -0.44 2.58
C ASP A 157 31.97 -1.16 3.88
N GLY A 158 30.96 -2.03 3.88
CA GLY A 158 30.50 -2.77 5.06
C GLY A 158 29.70 -1.92 6.07
N THR A 159 29.38 -0.66 5.75
CA THR A 159 28.67 0.26 6.64
C THR A 159 27.25 0.58 6.14
N ILE A 160 26.43 1.16 7.03
CA ILE A 160 25.10 1.65 6.69
C ILE A 160 24.89 3.06 7.24
N SER A 161 24.18 3.91 6.48
CA SER A 161 23.80 5.25 6.90
C SER A 161 22.68 5.21 7.94
N SER A 162 22.92 5.83 9.10
CA SER A 162 21.93 5.95 10.18
C SER A 162 20.64 6.65 9.76
N SER A 163 20.75 7.70 8.95
CA SER A 163 19.58 8.48 8.49
C SER A 163 18.76 7.68 7.47
N THR A 164 19.41 6.94 6.59
CA THR A 164 18.73 6.08 5.61
C THR A 164 18.08 4.87 6.27
N ALA A 165 18.72 4.29 7.30
CA ALA A 165 18.13 3.23 8.13
C ALA A 165 16.87 3.71 8.84
N LEU A 166 16.90 4.91 9.44
CA LEU A 166 15.73 5.51 10.07
C LEU A 166 14.60 5.78 9.05
N LEU A 167 14.94 6.26 7.85
CA LEU A 167 13.98 6.46 6.76
C LEU A 167 13.31 5.13 6.35
N ALA A 168 14.09 4.06 6.15
CA ALA A 168 13.59 2.74 5.79
C ALA A 168 12.60 2.23 6.85
N SER A 169 13.01 2.25 8.11
CA SER A 169 12.21 1.77 9.25
C SER A 169 10.93 2.59 9.46
N THR A 170 11.03 3.92 9.39
CA THR A 170 9.87 4.81 9.52
C THR A 170 8.89 4.60 8.38
N SER A 171 9.39 4.47 7.14
CA SER A 171 8.56 4.19 5.97
C SER A 171 7.86 2.83 6.08
N SER A 172 8.58 1.80 6.52
CA SER A 172 8.01 0.48 6.80
C SER A 172 6.88 0.54 7.83
N THR A 173 7.10 1.25 8.93
CA THR A 173 6.10 1.42 9.99
C THR A 173 4.85 2.14 9.47
N ILE A 174 5.03 3.25 8.75
CA ILE A 174 3.91 4.01 8.18
C ILE A 174 3.16 3.16 7.15
N LYS A 175 3.86 2.44 6.27
CA LYS A 175 3.25 1.49 5.32
C LYS A 175 2.31 0.52 6.02
N TRP A 176 2.75 -0.11 7.11
CA TRP A 176 1.92 -1.07 7.85
C TRP A 176 0.72 -0.41 8.55
N ILE A 177 0.87 0.82 9.05
CA ILE A 177 -0.25 1.60 9.57
C ILE A 177 -1.29 1.84 8.46
N PHE A 178 -0.86 2.26 7.27
CA PHE A 178 -1.76 2.40 6.13
C PHE A 178 -2.42 1.07 5.75
N SER A 179 -1.68 -0.05 5.76
CA SER A 179 -2.25 -1.37 5.49
C SER A 179 -3.39 -1.71 6.46
N LEU A 180 -3.18 -1.48 7.76
CA LEU A 180 -4.20 -1.71 8.77
C LEU A 180 -5.42 -0.80 8.57
N LEU A 181 -5.19 0.48 8.26
CA LEU A 181 -6.26 1.44 7.96
C LEU A 181 -7.07 1.02 6.73
N VAL A 182 -6.42 0.58 5.67
CA VAL A 182 -7.08 0.10 4.44
C VAL A 182 -7.95 -1.12 4.74
N TYR A 183 -7.44 -2.09 5.52
CA TYR A 183 -8.24 -3.24 5.94
C TYR A 183 -9.45 -2.83 6.80
N GLY A 184 -9.26 -1.93 7.75
CA GLY A 184 -10.35 -1.38 8.56
C GLY A 184 -11.43 -0.69 7.71
N VAL A 185 -11.00 0.14 6.75
CA VAL A 185 -11.89 0.85 5.82
C VAL A 185 -12.70 -0.14 4.98
N ILE A 186 -12.06 -1.16 4.40
CA ILE A 186 -12.75 -2.19 3.61
C ILE A 186 -13.76 -2.94 4.47
N LEU A 187 -13.37 -3.37 5.68
CA LEU A 187 -14.25 -4.09 6.61
C LEU A 187 -15.49 -3.26 6.97
N VAL A 188 -15.29 -2.00 7.37
CA VAL A 188 -16.39 -1.07 7.68
C VAL A 188 -17.30 -0.90 6.47
N GLY A 189 -16.73 -0.71 5.28
CA GLY A 189 -17.49 -0.59 4.04
C GLY A 189 -18.35 -1.83 3.75
N ILE A 190 -17.81 -3.04 3.94
CA ILE A 190 -18.55 -4.29 3.78
C ILE A 190 -19.72 -4.36 4.77
N VAL A 191 -19.47 -4.11 6.06
CA VAL A 191 -20.51 -4.13 7.10
C VAL A 191 -21.63 -3.13 6.79
N MET A 192 -21.30 -1.90 6.41
CA MET A 192 -22.27 -0.89 6.01
C MET A 192 -23.14 -1.35 4.83
N ARG A 193 -22.55 -2.02 3.84
CA ARG A 193 -23.27 -2.53 2.66
C ARG A 193 -24.23 -3.66 3.03
N ILE A 194 -23.81 -4.58 3.90
CA ILE A 194 -24.64 -5.69 4.39
C ILE A 194 -25.81 -5.15 5.22
N VAL A 195 -25.54 -4.32 6.23
CA VAL A 195 -26.58 -3.74 7.11
C VAL A 195 -27.59 -2.92 6.28
N GLY A 196 -27.11 -2.12 5.34
CA GLY A 196 -27.97 -1.35 4.45
C GLY A 196 -28.85 -2.23 3.54
N ALA A 197 -28.36 -3.40 3.11
CA ALA A 197 -29.14 -4.36 2.33
C ALA A 197 -30.22 -5.04 3.18
N LEU A 198 -29.89 -5.43 4.42
CA LEU A 198 -30.84 -6.05 5.36
C LEU A 198 -31.98 -5.10 5.73
N LYS A 199 -31.67 -3.84 6.06
CA LYS A 199 -32.69 -2.82 6.38
C LYS A 199 -33.67 -2.60 5.22
N ARG A 200 -33.18 -2.56 3.98
CA ARG A 200 -34.04 -2.42 2.78
C ARG A 200 -34.93 -3.62 2.51
N ARG A 201 -34.50 -4.83 2.89
CA ARG A 201 -35.34 -6.04 2.79
C ARG A 201 -36.44 -6.05 3.84
N SER A 202 -36.16 -5.59 5.06
CA SER A 202 -37.16 -5.50 6.14
C SER A 202 -38.24 -4.44 5.90
N GLN A 203 -38.03 -3.51 4.97
CA GLN A 203 -38.99 -2.45 4.60
C GLN A 203 -39.81 -2.79 3.34
N ARG A 204 -39.59 -3.95 2.74
CA ARG A 204 -40.36 -4.49 1.62
C ARG A 204 -41.23 -5.63 2.09
#